data_AF-A0A1F8P6R7-F1
#
_entry.id   AF-A0A1F8P6R7-F1
#
_cell.length_a   1.000
_cell.length_b   1.000
_cell.length_c   1.000
_cell.angle_alpha   90.00
_cell.angle_beta   90.00
_cell.angle_gamma   90.00
#
_symmetry.space_group_name_H-M   'P 1'
#
loop_
_entity.id
_entity.type
_entity.pdbx_description
1 polymer ?
#
loop_
_entity_poly.entity_id
_entity_poly.type
_entity_poly.pdbx_seq_one_letter_code
_entity_poly.pdbx_strand_id
1 'polypeptide(L)'
;MQATDIIFFIVLIVVLAGAAYLLHRSDVNTKNKHKMTAYHLLEEKNPDPKKVKETIRLLRLYSGHWRKDIEFVELARLLSDMQHDMEKSGVAINQKPKK
;
A
#
# COMPACT_ATOMS: atom_id res chain seq x y z
N MET A 1 -7.48 -45.04 -13.90
CA MET A 1 -7.02 -43.73 -14.39
C MET A 1 -6.15 -43.99 -15.60
N GLN A 2 -6.53 -43.45 -16.76
CA GLN A 2 -5.74 -43.63 -17.98
C GLN A 2 -4.54 -42.66 -17.94
N ALA A 3 -3.43 -43.02 -18.59
CA ALA A 3 -2.21 -42.20 -18.60
C ALA A 3 -2.46 -40.77 -19.13
N THR A 4 -3.46 -40.61 -19.98
CA THR A 4 -3.97 -39.34 -20.50
C THR A 4 -4.52 -38.43 -19.40
N ASP A 5 -5.24 -38.97 -18.42
CA ASP A 5 -5.77 -38.21 -17.29
C ASP A 5 -4.62 -37.64 -16.44
N ILE A 6 -3.58 -38.45 -16.20
CA ILE A 6 -2.41 -38.05 -15.42
C ILE A 6 -1.65 -36.91 -16.11
N ILE A 7 -1.44 -37.02 -17.44
CA ILE A 7 -0.79 -35.96 -18.23
C ILE A 7 -1.61 -34.67 -18.19
N PHE A 8 -2.94 -34.77 -18.31
CA PHE A 8 -3.84 -33.62 -18.23
C PHE A 8 -3.73 -32.91 -16.86
N PHE A 9 -3.71 -33.65 -15.75
CA PHE A 9 -3.53 -33.06 -14.42
C PHE A 9 -2.17 -32.38 -14.26
N ILE A 10 -1.09 -32.95 -14.80
CA ILE A 10 0.24 -32.33 -14.75
C ILE A 10 0.22 -30.98 -15.50
N VAL A 11 -0.34 -30.96 -16.72
CA VAL A 11 -0.45 -29.72 -17.50
C VAL A 11 -1.32 -28.69 -16.78
N LEU A 12 -2.45 -29.12 -16.20
CA LEU A 12 -3.34 -28.25 -15.43
C LEU A 12 -2.61 -27.62 -14.24
N ILE A 13 -1.84 -28.41 -13.48
CA ILE A 13 -1.06 -27.92 -12.34
C ILE A 13 -0.01 -26.91 -12.79
N VAL A 14 0.70 -27.17 -13.90
CA VAL A 14 1.71 -26.23 -14.43
C VAL A 14 1.06 -24.90 -14.85
N VAL A 15 -0.11 -24.95 -15.51
CA VAL A 15 -0.85 -23.74 -15.90
C VAL A 15 -1.30 -22.95 -14.66
N LEU A 16 -1.86 -23.63 -13.66
CA LEU A 16 -2.30 -22.99 -12.41
C LEU A 16 -1.13 -22.41 -11.62
N ALA A 17 -0.01 -23.12 -11.52
CA ALA A 17 1.20 -22.63 -10.87
C ALA A 17 1.79 -21.42 -11.59
N GLY A 18 1.82 -21.44 -12.93
CA GLY A 18 2.25 -20.31 -13.75
C GLY A 18 1.36 -19.07 -13.56
N ALA A 19 0.04 -19.26 -13.57
CA ALA A 19 -0.91 -18.19 -13.32
C ALA A 19 -0.77 -17.61 -11.89
N ALA A 20 -0.62 -18.47 -10.88
CA ALA A 20 -0.39 -18.05 -9.50
C ALA A 20 0.92 -17.27 -9.35
N TYR A 21 1.99 -17.70 -10.00
CA TYR A 21 3.27 -16.99 -10.00
C TYR A 21 3.16 -15.60 -10.65
N LEU A 22 2.49 -15.47 -11.79
CA LEU A 22 2.28 -14.19 -12.46
C LEU A 22 1.44 -13.23 -11.61
N LEU A 23 0.37 -13.73 -10.99
CA LEU A 23 -0.46 -12.95 -10.07
C LEU A 23 0.37 -12.47 -8.87
N HIS A 24 1.11 -13.37 -8.22
CA HIS A 24 1.97 -13.01 -7.09
C HIS A 24 3.03 -11.97 -7.49
N ARG A 25 3.68 -12.13 -8.64
CA ARG A 25 4.68 -11.18 -9.14
C ARG A 25 4.09 -9.80 -9.41
N SER A 26 2.88 -9.75 -9.97
CA SER A 26 2.19 -8.49 -10.25
C SER A 26 1.77 -7.75 -8.96
N ASP A 27 1.35 -8.50 -7.94
CA ASP A 27 0.95 -7.97 -6.64
C ASP A 27 2.17 -7.38 -5.89
N VAL A 28 3.29 -8.11 -5.86
CA VAL A 28 4.56 -7.63 -5.27
C VAL A 28 5.02 -6.32 -5.92
N ASN A 29 4.94 -6.22 -7.25
CA ASN A 29 5.37 -5.01 -7.96
C ASN A 29 4.48 -3.80 -7.62
N THR A 30 3.17 -4.03 -7.50
CA THR A 30 2.21 -2.97 -7.15
C THR A 30 2.39 -2.53 -5.70
N LYS A 31 2.60 -3.46 -4.78
CA LYS A 31 2.95 -3.17 -3.39
C LYS A 31 4.22 -2.31 -3.27
N ASN A 32 5.27 -2.65 -4.00
CA ASN A 32 6.51 -1.87 -4.00
C ASN A 32 6.31 -0.44 -4.53
N LYS A 33 5.49 -0.25 -5.56
CA LYS A 33 5.15 1.10 -6.04
C LYS A 33 4.48 1.94 -4.96
N HIS A 34 3.49 1.37 -4.26
CA HIS A 34 2.80 2.08 -3.17
C HIS A 34 3.75 2.45 -2.01
N LYS A 35 4.67 1.55 -1.65
CA LYS A 35 5.73 1.85 -0.68
C LYS A 35 6.60 3.01 -1.14
N MET A 36 7.08 2.97 -2.38
CA MET A 36 7.94 4.02 -2.93
C MET A 36 7.23 5.38 -2.95
N THR A 37 5.95 5.42 -3.31
CA THR A 37 5.13 6.65 -3.25
C THR A 37 4.99 7.16 -1.81
N ALA A 38 4.80 6.26 -0.83
CA ALA A 38 4.70 6.64 0.57
C ALA A 38 6.01 7.26 1.09
N TYR A 39 7.15 6.65 0.78
CA TYR A 39 8.46 7.22 1.14
C TYR A 39 8.71 8.58 0.47
N HIS A 40 8.41 8.70 -0.82
CA HIS A 40 8.56 9.97 -1.54
C HIS A 40 7.73 11.09 -0.89
N LEU A 41 6.49 10.80 -0.48
CA LEU A 41 5.63 11.78 0.20
C LEU A 41 6.15 12.15 1.59
N LEU A 42 6.87 11.25 2.27
CA LEU A 42 7.51 11.54 3.57
C LEU A 42 8.75 12.43 3.43
N GLU A 43 9.47 12.32 2.31
CA GLU A 43 10.66 13.14 2.02
C GLU A 43 10.31 14.50 1.40
N GLU A 44 9.13 14.62 0.81
CA GLU A 44 8.66 15.86 0.20
C GLU A 44 8.38 16.93 1.26
N LYS A 45 8.94 18.13 1.08
CA LYS A 45 8.83 19.23 2.07
C LYS A 45 7.42 19.80 2.24
N ASN A 46 6.60 19.75 1.19
CA ASN A 46 5.21 20.21 1.19
C ASN A 46 4.36 19.24 0.36
N PRO A 47 4.11 18.03 0.88
CA PRO A 47 3.34 17.05 0.16
C PRO A 47 1.87 17.48 0.11
N ASP A 48 1.20 17.22 -1.01
CA ASP A 48 -0.22 17.55 -1.15
C ASP A 48 -1.04 16.72 -0.14
N PRO A 49 -1.81 17.35 0.78
CA PRO A 49 -2.57 16.64 1.80
C PRO A 49 -3.59 15.66 1.20
N LYS A 50 -4.10 15.91 -0.02
CA LYS A 50 -4.98 14.97 -0.72
C LYS A 50 -4.24 13.68 -1.09
N LYS A 51 -3.03 13.81 -1.64
CA LYS A 51 -2.19 12.66 -2.04
C LYS A 51 -1.73 11.85 -0.82
N VAL A 52 -1.41 12.52 0.28
CA VAL A 52 -1.05 11.85 1.55
C VAL A 52 -2.23 11.03 2.06
N LYS A 53 -3.44 11.60 2.10
CA LYS A 53 -4.66 10.90 2.52
C LYS A 53 -5.00 9.71 1.64
N GLU A 54 -4.87 9.85 0.31
CA GLU A 54 -5.06 8.76 -0.64
C GLU A 54 -4.03 7.64 -0.44
N THR A 55 -2.76 8.00 -0.23
CA THR A 55 -1.69 7.03 -0.02
C THR A 55 -1.87 6.27 1.30
N ILE A 56 -2.28 6.92 2.39
CA ILE A 56 -2.66 6.25 3.64
C ILE A 56 -3.80 5.25 3.42
N ARG A 57 -4.82 5.64 2.66
CA ARG A 57 -5.97 4.75 2.34
C ARG A 57 -5.51 3.53 1.56
N LEU A 58 -4.65 3.70 0.56
CA LEU A 58 -4.09 2.60 -0.24
C LEU A 58 -3.18 1.69 0.60
N LEU A 59 -2.30 2.26 1.42
CA LEU A 59 -1.43 1.49 2.31
C LEU A 59 -2.24 0.64 3.29
N ARG A 60 -3.30 1.19 3.90
CA ARG A 60 -4.20 0.42 4.79
C ARG A 60 -4.91 -0.70 4.03
N LEU A 61 -5.38 -0.44 2.81
CA LEU A 61 -6.07 -1.42 1.99
C LEU A 61 -5.15 -2.58 1.58
N TYR A 62 -3.89 -2.27 1.20
CA TYR A 62 -2.88 -3.27 0.84
C TYR A 62 -2.25 -3.99 2.03
N SER A 63 -2.19 -3.37 3.22
CA SER A 63 -1.76 -4.04 4.46
C SER A 63 -2.69 -5.18 4.86
N GLY A 64 -3.88 -5.23 4.24
CA GLY A 64 -4.89 -6.27 4.41
C GLY A 64 -5.55 -6.21 5.79
N HIS A 65 -6.63 -6.99 5.94
CA HIS A 65 -7.34 -7.10 7.23
C HIS A 65 -6.43 -7.62 8.37
N TRP A 66 -5.37 -8.34 8.02
CA TRP A 66 -4.47 -9.02 8.97
C TRP A 66 -3.18 -8.26 9.28
N ARG A 67 -2.98 -7.04 8.74
CA ARG A 67 -1.76 -6.22 8.98
C ARG A 67 -0.45 -7.03 8.80
N LYS A 68 -0.41 -7.92 7.82
CA LYS A 68 0.72 -8.86 7.64
C LYS A 68 2.01 -8.13 7.25
N ASP A 69 1.87 -6.97 6.61
CA ASP A 69 2.99 -6.10 6.25
C ASP A 69 3.18 -4.99 7.30
N ILE A 70 3.99 -5.27 8.33
CA ILE A 70 4.30 -4.33 9.44
C ILE A 70 4.79 -2.98 8.89
N GLU A 71 5.63 -3.01 7.86
CA GLU A 71 6.19 -1.83 7.20
C GLU A 71 5.10 -0.94 6.57
N PHE A 72 4.05 -1.52 5.99
CA PHE A 72 2.92 -0.75 5.44
C PHE A 72 2.11 -0.06 6.55
N VAL A 73 1.97 -0.72 7.70
CA VAL A 73 1.27 -0.15 8.86
C VAL A 73 2.07 1.01 9.43
N GLU A 74 3.39 0.88 9.50
CA GLU A 74 4.30 1.93 9.97
C GLU A 74 4.30 3.13 9.03
N LEU A 75 4.41 2.91 7.71
CA LEU A 75 4.30 3.97 6.70
C LEU A 75 2.95 4.70 6.77
N ALA A 76 1.84 3.95 6.93
CA ALA A 76 0.52 4.55 7.08
C ALA A 76 0.38 5.36 8.37
N ARG A 77 1.10 4.99 9.44
CA ARG A 77 1.14 5.73 10.70
C ARG A 77 1.95 7.02 10.55
N LEU A 78 3.16 6.94 10.01
CA LEU A 78 4.03 8.10 9.76
C LEU A 78 3.35 9.15 8.87
N LEU A 79 2.73 8.71 7.77
CA LEU A 79 1.98 9.63 6.90
C LEU A 79 0.75 10.21 7.60
N SER A 80 0.10 9.46 8.50
CA SER A 80 -1.04 9.96 9.28
C SER A 80 -0.61 11.02 10.29
N ASP A 81 0.52 10.83 10.95
CA ASP A 81 1.08 11.81 11.88
C ASP A 81 1.48 13.09 11.13
N MET A 82 2.15 12.94 9.96
CA MET A 82 2.47 14.06 9.07
C MET A 82 1.20 14.78 8.58
N GLN A 83 0.15 14.06 8.18
CA GLN A 83 -1.13 14.67 7.79
C GLN A 83 -1.74 15.47 8.95
N HIS A 84 -1.67 14.94 10.17
CA HIS A 84 -2.17 15.63 11.35
C HIS A 84 -1.38 16.92 11.64
N ASP A 85 -0.06 16.88 11.48
CA ASP A 85 0.79 18.08 11.63
C ASP A 85 0.56 19.12 10.53
N MET A 86 0.29 18.70 9.29
CA MET A 86 -0.13 19.60 8.20
C MET A 86 -1.49 20.24 8.48
N GLU A 87 -2.45 19.48 8.99
CA GLU A 87 -3.76 20.00 9.40
C GLU A 87 -3.61 20.98 10.57
N LYS A 88 -2.79 20.66 11.57
CA LYS A 88 -2.56 21.52 12.74
C LYS A 88 -1.80 22.80 12.40
N SER A 89 -0.78 22.73 11.54
CA SER A 89 -0.03 23.90 11.06
C SER A 89 -0.87 24.80 10.14
N GLY A 90 -1.73 24.21 9.31
CA GLY A 90 -2.73 24.96 8.53
C GLY A 90 -3.83 25.59 9.39
N VAL A 91 -4.24 24.93 10.48
CA VAL A 91 -5.23 25.44 11.45
C VAL A 91 -4.63 26.49 12.40
N ALA A 92 -3.33 26.44 12.68
CA ALA A 92 -2.65 27.39 13.57
C ALA A 92 -2.71 28.85 13.06
N ILE A 93 -2.91 29.07 11.75
CA ILE A 93 -3.11 30.41 11.18
C ILE A 93 -4.49 31.01 11.55
N ASN A 94 -5.46 30.18 11.95
CA ASN A 94 -6.83 30.62 12.28
C ASN A 94 -7.13 30.77 13.78
N GLN A 95 -6.19 30.49 14.67
CA GLN A 95 -6.36 30.80 16.10
C GLN A 95 -5.89 32.23 16.38
N LYS A 96 -6.80 33.19 16.14
CA LYS A 96 -6.70 34.57 16.62
C LYS A 96 -6.23 34.58 18.09
N PRO A 97 -5.30 35.47 18.48
CA PRO A 97 -5.03 35.70 19.89
C PRO A 97 -6.32 36.24 20.54
N LYS A 98 -6.83 35.53 21.53
CA LYS A 98 -7.81 36.10 22.47
C LYS A 98 -7.11 37.25 23.20
N LYS A 99 -7.52 38.47 22.86
CA LYS A 99 -7.41 39.63 23.75
C LYS A 99 -8.24 39.39 25.00
#